data_AF-A0AAU2RKC3-F1
#
_entry.id   AF-A0AAU2RKC3-F1
#
_cell.length_a   1.000
_cell.length_b   1.000
_cell.length_c   1.000
_cell.angle_alpha   90.00
_cell.angle_beta   90.00
_cell.angle_gamma   90.00
#
_symmetry.space_group_name_H-M   'P 1'
#
loop_
_entity.id
_entity.type
_entity.pdbx_description
1 polymer ?
#
loop_
_entity_poly.entity_id
_entity_poly.type
_entity_poly.pdbx_seq_one_letter_code
_entity_poly.pdbx_strand_id
1 'polypeptide(L)'
;MIPNLRPYADPKAVIDLARRGARASRRPTVRLGRRALAGLAHISRLLLAGSRILFGLLIGWMTGAYGKGGSVLARFGGVALLLYVLARTIGLYPVEAPIAAAWTWCLAALFAARGAFDALVKKATGGQRKATKEGGKKKGQVEPAKDPAPVPAGTPAEDVDQAPAEGPVEPPLTALIRELIGDDNGVHLQALRPAMRERLPGLQNATNQELRQVLVGADWDPSRTFRSRGVPGRAGIHRDQLPPLPSPEDGAGPLSDSLSTERSAGQADDSPLLSARGEGSGEQRRKGRKRAPEGWTEEEAARGFRSVADPAAGPHASRIERLDGPN
;
A
#
# COMPACT_ATOMS: atom_id res chain seq x y z
N MET A 1 -27.38 -60.11 -26.04
CA MET A 1 -26.97 -59.22 -27.14
C MET A 1 -25.97 -58.21 -26.60
N ILE A 2 -24.81 -58.03 -27.25
CA ILE A 2 -23.79 -57.06 -26.84
C ILE A 2 -23.90 -55.84 -27.76
N PRO A 3 -24.01 -54.60 -27.25
CA PRO A 3 -24.10 -53.41 -28.09
C PRO A 3 -22.81 -53.20 -28.89
N ASN A 4 -22.95 -52.94 -30.19
CA ASN A 4 -21.83 -52.86 -31.11
C ASN A 4 -21.12 -51.49 -31.00
N LEU A 5 -20.05 -51.42 -30.20
CA LEU A 5 -19.32 -50.18 -29.86
C LEU A 5 -18.51 -49.55 -31.01
N ARG A 6 -18.63 -50.07 -32.24
CA ARG A 6 -17.90 -49.57 -33.42
C ARG A 6 -18.14 -48.10 -33.82
N PRO A 7 -19.26 -47.39 -33.55
CA PRO A 7 -19.39 -45.99 -33.98
C PRO A 7 -18.53 -44.99 -33.19
N TYR A 8 -17.86 -45.41 -32.11
CA TYR A 8 -16.95 -44.53 -31.34
C TYR A 8 -15.51 -44.52 -31.86
N ALA A 9 -15.19 -45.26 -32.93
CA ALA A 9 -13.86 -45.40 -33.48
C ALA A 9 -13.61 -44.58 -34.77
N ASP A 10 -14.44 -43.58 -35.10
CA ASP A 10 -14.13 -42.66 -36.20
C ASP A 10 -13.11 -41.58 -35.73
N PRO A 11 -11.85 -41.60 -36.19
CA PRO A 11 -10.86 -40.60 -35.80
C PRO A 11 -11.26 -39.17 -36.19
N LYS A 12 -12.13 -38.99 -37.20
CA LYS A 12 -12.61 -37.66 -37.61
C LYS A 12 -13.50 -37.05 -36.54
N ALA A 13 -14.36 -37.85 -35.90
CA ALA A 13 -15.21 -37.39 -34.80
C ALA A 13 -14.36 -36.95 -33.59
N VAL A 14 -13.28 -37.68 -33.28
CA VAL A 14 -12.32 -37.31 -32.22
C VAL A 14 -11.60 -36.00 -32.54
N ILE A 15 -11.14 -35.83 -33.79
CA ILE A 15 -10.47 -34.60 -34.24
C ILE A 15 -11.41 -33.39 -34.15
N ASP A 16 -12.67 -33.51 -34.57
CA ASP A 16 -13.62 -32.40 -34.48
C ASP A 16 -14.08 -32.11 -33.04
N LEU A 17 -14.18 -33.13 -32.18
CA LEU A 17 -14.41 -32.92 -30.75
C LEU A 17 -13.24 -32.17 -30.10
N ALA A 18 -12.00 -32.58 -30.39
CA ALA A 18 -10.79 -31.90 -29.91
C ALA A 18 -10.70 -30.46 -30.45
N ARG A 19 -11.04 -30.23 -31.73
CA ARG A 19 -11.04 -28.91 -32.37
C ARG A 19 -12.16 -28.00 -31.83
N ARG A 20 -13.32 -28.55 -31.45
CA ARG A 20 -14.40 -27.81 -30.73
C ARG A 20 -13.99 -27.50 -29.29
N GLY A 21 -13.44 -28.46 -28.54
CA GLY A 21 -12.91 -28.26 -27.19
C GLY A 21 -11.82 -27.17 -27.14
N ALA A 22 -10.88 -27.21 -28.09
CA ALA A 22 -9.83 -26.21 -28.25
C ALA A 22 -10.35 -24.82 -28.69
N ARG A 23 -11.57 -24.71 -29.25
CA ARG A 23 -12.23 -23.42 -29.54
C ARG A 23 -13.04 -22.92 -28.35
N ALA A 24 -13.68 -23.81 -27.60
CA ALA A 24 -14.40 -23.48 -26.37
C ALA A 24 -13.45 -22.94 -25.27
N SER A 25 -12.29 -23.58 -25.08
CA SER A 25 -11.30 -23.15 -24.09
C SER A 25 -10.61 -21.81 -24.40
N ARG A 26 -10.61 -21.36 -25.68
CA ARG A 26 -9.93 -20.13 -26.12
C ARG A 26 -10.60 -18.82 -25.68
N ARG A 27 -11.91 -18.82 -25.38
CA ARG A 27 -12.64 -17.58 -25.01
C ARG A 27 -12.38 -17.08 -23.58
N PRO A 28 -12.38 -17.92 -22.51
CA PRO A 28 -12.03 -17.46 -21.16
C PRO A 28 -10.52 -17.29 -20.93
N THR A 29 -9.68 -18.07 -21.63
CA THR A 29 -8.22 -18.13 -21.38
C THR A 29 -7.47 -16.85 -21.73
N VAL A 30 -7.92 -16.04 -22.69
CA VAL A 30 -7.24 -14.76 -23.03
C VAL A 30 -7.26 -13.77 -21.85
N ARG A 31 -8.34 -13.74 -21.04
CA ARG A 31 -8.42 -12.87 -19.85
C ARG A 31 -7.56 -13.39 -18.70
N LEU A 32 -7.49 -14.72 -18.52
CA LEU A 32 -6.60 -15.36 -17.55
C LEU A 32 -5.12 -15.17 -17.93
N GLY A 33 -4.78 -15.38 -19.21
CA GLY A 33 -3.44 -15.17 -19.76
C GLY A 33 -2.97 -13.72 -19.60
N ARG A 34 -3.81 -12.72 -19.88
CA ARG A 34 -3.47 -11.31 -19.63
C ARG A 34 -3.21 -11.03 -18.14
N ARG A 35 -3.97 -11.63 -17.22
CA ARG A 35 -3.74 -11.51 -15.76
C ARG A 35 -2.44 -12.21 -15.32
N ALA A 36 -2.16 -13.40 -15.85
CA ALA A 36 -0.93 -14.13 -15.58
C ALA A 36 0.30 -13.37 -16.11
N LEU A 37 0.24 -12.83 -17.33
CA LEU A 37 1.29 -11.99 -17.91
C LEU A 37 1.51 -10.69 -17.13
N ALA A 38 0.44 -10.03 -16.67
CA ALA A 38 0.56 -8.86 -15.79
C ALA A 38 1.20 -9.21 -14.43
N GLY A 39 0.86 -10.36 -13.86
CA GLY A 39 1.51 -10.90 -12.65
C GLY A 39 2.98 -11.20 -12.87
N LEU A 40 3.33 -11.87 -13.98
CA LEU A 40 4.71 -12.15 -14.37
C LEU A 40 5.52 -10.86 -14.61
N ALA A 41 4.93 -9.83 -15.21
CA ALA A 41 5.56 -8.53 -15.41
C ALA A 41 5.81 -7.78 -14.08
N HIS A 42 4.97 -7.99 -13.06
CA HIS A 42 5.21 -7.47 -11.72
C HIS A 42 6.32 -8.25 -11.00
N ILE A 43 6.29 -9.59 -11.08
CA ILE A 43 7.32 -10.47 -10.51
C ILE A 43 8.69 -10.22 -11.16
N SER A 44 8.77 -10.03 -12.48
CA SER A 44 10.04 -9.75 -13.17
C SER A 44 10.64 -8.40 -12.76
N ARG A 45 9.82 -7.36 -12.56
CA ARG A 45 10.27 -6.07 -12.01
C ARG A 45 10.80 -6.22 -10.57
N LEU A 46 10.14 -7.01 -9.73
CA LEU A 46 10.61 -7.33 -8.37
C LEU A 46 11.93 -8.11 -8.39
N LEU A 47 12.06 -9.12 -9.25
CA LEU A 47 13.29 -9.91 -9.42
C LEU A 47 14.45 -9.04 -9.91
N LEU A 48 14.22 -8.11 -10.86
CA LEU A 48 15.22 -7.16 -11.33
C LEU A 48 15.65 -6.19 -10.22
N ALA A 49 14.70 -5.62 -9.46
CA ALA A 49 15.01 -4.74 -8.34
C ALA A 49 15.81 -5.47 -7.25
N GLY A 50 15.37 -6.67 -6.86
CA GLY A 50 16.06 -7.53 -5.90
C GLY A 50 17.45 -7.95 -6.34
N SER A 51 17.63 -8.32 -7.61
CA SER A 51 18.94 -8.65 -8.18
C SER A 51 19.88 -7.46 -8.14
N ARG A 52 19.42 -6.23 -8.46
CA ARG A 52 20.24 -5.02 -8.35
C ARG A 52 20.69 -4.74 -6.91
N ILE A 53 19.82 -5.00 -5.92
CA ILE A 53 20.18 -4.90 -4.49
C ILE A 53 21.25 -5.96 -4.13
N LEU A 54 21.08 -7.22 -4.53
CA LEU A 54 22.05 -8.29 -4.28
C LEU A 54 23.41 -7.99 -4.92
N PHE A 55 23.46 -7.53 -6.17
CA PHE A 55 24.69 -7.10 -6.82
C PHE A 55 25.34 -5.90 -6.12
N GLY A 56 24.55 -4.89 -5.73
CA GLY A 56 25.06 -3.75 -4.97
C GLY A 56 25.64 -4.14 -3.61
N LEU A 57 25.02 -5.10 -2.92
CA LEU A 57 25.53 -5.66 -1.67
C LEU A 57 26.81 -6.47 -1.88
N LEU A 58 26.87 -7.30 -2.92
CA LEU A 58 28.06 -8.08 -3.27
C LEU A 58 29.25 -7.17 -3.61
N ILE A 59 29.02 -6.14 -4.44
CA ILE A 59 30.03 -5.13 -4.79
C ILE A 59 30.47 -4.36 -3.54
N GLY A 60 29.53 -3.86 -2.73
CA GLY A 60 29.84 -3.13 -1.51
C GLY A 60 30.56 -3.98 -0.44
N TRP A 61 30.32 -5.29 -0.41
CA TRP A 61 31.07 -6.22 0.43
C TRP A 61 32.49 -6.42 -0.12
N MET A 62 32.65 -6.66 -1.43
CA MET A 62 33.96 -6.80 -2.08
C MET A 62 34.84 -5.56 -1.88
N THR A 63 34.30 -4.35 -2.13
CA THR A 63 35.02 -3.08 -1.93
C THR A 63 35.25 -2.74 -0.46
N GLY A 64 34.56 -3.41 0.47
CA GLY A 64 34.70 -3.20 1.91
C GLY A 64 33.90 -2.04 2.49
N ALA A 65 32.95 -1.47 1.75
CA ALA A 65 31.92 -0.61 2.30
C ALA A 65 31.10 -1.33 3.39
N TYR A 66 30.93 -2.66 3.26
CA TYR A 66 30.23 -3.50 4.24
C TYR A 66 31.17 -4.54 4.88
N GLY A 67 31.24 -4.51 6.23
CA GLY A 67 31.99 -5.46 7.06
C GLY A 67 33.40 -4.98 7.44
N LYS A 68 33.66 -4.84 8.75
CA LYS A 68 34.99 -4.50 9.30
C LYS A 68 35.83 -5.77 9.48
N GLY A 69 37.12 -5.71 9.09
CA GLY A 69 38.13 -6.69 9.51
C GLY A 69 38.51 -7.80 8.52
N GLY A 70 38.03 -7.78 7.27
CA GLY A 70 38.44 -8.74 6.23
C GLY A 70 39.42 -8.14 5.22
N SER A 71 40.52 -8.84 4.93
CA SER A 71 41.39 -8.49 3.79
C SER A 71 40.62 -8.61 2.47
N VAL A 72 40.85 -7.67 1.55
CA VAL A 72 40.27 -7.69 0.19
C VAL A 72 40.59 -9.02 -0.51
N LEU A 73 41.83 -9.52 -0.35
CA LEU A 73 42.27 -10.80 -0.92
C LEU A 73 41.44 -11.99 -0.42
N ALA A 74 41.10 -12.01 0.88
CA ALA A 74 40.28 -13.04 1.48
C ALA A 74 38.83 -13.01 0.96
N ARG A 75 38.30 -11.81 0.65
CA ARG A 75 36.98 -11.68 0.02
C ARG A 75 36.96 -12.23 -1.41
N PHE A 76 37.95 -11.88 -2.23
CA PHE A 76 38.10 -12.45 -3.57
C PHE A 76 38.30 -13.96 -3.52
N GLY A 77 39.10 -14.47 -2.59
CA GLY A 77 39.26 -15.92 -2.35
C GLY A 77 37.95 -16.62 -2.00
N GLY A 78 37.12 -16.01 -1.14
CA GLY A 78 35.79 -16.54 -0.82
C GLY A 78 34.84 -16.59 -2.02
N VAL A 79 34.82 -15.56 -2.86
CA VAL A 79 34.01 -15.54 -4.10
C VAL A 79 34.53 -16.57 -5.10
N ALA A 80 35.84 -16.66 -5.31
CA ALA A 80 36.46 -17.64 -6.20
C ALA A 80 36.17 -19.08 -5.75
N LEU A 81 36.24 -19.36 -4.44
CA LEU A 81 35.88 -20.67 -3.88
C LEU A 81 34.40 -20.99 -4.11
N LEU A 82 33.50 -20.04 -3.89
CA LEU A 82 32.06 -20.24 -4.11
C LEU A 82 31.73 -20.48 -5.59
N LEU A 83 32.37 -19.75 -6.50
CA LEU A 83 32.25 -19.98 -7.94
C LEU A 83 32.83 -21.33 -8.37
N TYR A 84 33.97 -21.76 -7.80
CA TYR A 84 34.55 -23.07 -8.05
C TYR A 84 33.63 -24.20 -7.58
N VAL A 85 33.05 -24.09 -6.37
CA VAL A 85 32.07 -25.07 -5.86
C VAL A 85 30.83 -25.11 -6.76
N LEU A 86 30.30 -23.96 -7.18
CA LEU A 86 29.16 -23.90 -8.09
C LEU A 86 29.46 -24.56 -9.45
N ALA A 87 30.60 -24.23 -10.05
CA ALA A 87 31.03 -24.82 -11.32
C ALA A 87 31.24 -26.34 -11.22
N ARG A 88 31.85 -26.81 -10.13
CA ARG A 88 32.03 -28.24 -9.86
C ARG A 88 30.70 -28.96 -9.61
N THR A 89 29.75 -28.31 -8.94
CA THR A 89 28.39 -28.85 -8.73
C THR A 89 27.63 -28.96 -10.05
N ILE A 90 27.75 -27.95 -10.94
CA ILE A 90 27.17 -28.02 -12.30
C ILE A 90 27.82 -29.14 -13.13
N GLY A 91 29.14 -29.34 -13.02
CA GLY A 91 29.83 -30.44 -13.69
C GLY A 91 29.39 -31.83 -13.22
N LEU A 92 28.99 -31.98 -11.96
CA LEU A 92 28.45 -33.23 -11.40
C LEU A 92 26.94 -33.41 -11.67
N TYR A 93 26.17 -32.33 -11.71
CA TYR A 93 24.71 -32.34 -11.81
C TYR A 93 24.22 -31.33 -12.87
N PRO A 94 24.47 -31.58 -14.18
CA PRO A 94 24.32 -30.57 -15.24
C PRO A 94 22.88 -30.08 -15.48
N VAL A 95 21.86 -30.84 -15.07
CA VAL A 95 20.44 -30.47 -15.20
C VAL A 95 19.91 -29.87 -13.89
N GLU A 96 20.18 -30.52 -12.76
CA GLU A 96 19.59 -30.15 -11.46
C GLU A 96 20.25 -28.90 -10.84
N ALA A 97 21.58 -28.78 -10.92
CA ALA A 97 22.32 -27.66 -10.34
C ALA A 97 21.92 -26.29 -10.93
N PRO A 98 21.81 -26.08 -12.26
CA PRO A 98 21.40 -24.77 -12.79
C PRO A 98 19.95 -24.41 -12.43
N ILE A 99 19.05 -25.41 -12.33
CA ILE A 99 17.66 -25.18 -11.90
C ILE A 99 17.63 -24.74 -10.42
N ALA A 100 18.36 -25.44 -9.54
CA ALA A 100 18.49 -25.09 -8.13
C ALA A 100 19.16 -23.72 -7.92
N ALA A 101 20.19 -23.40 -8.69
CA ALA A 101 20.85 -22.10 -8.67
C ALA A 101 19.93 -20.96 -9.13
N ALA A 102 19.17 -21.16 -10.22
CA ALA A 102 18.20 -20.17 -10.70
C ALA A 102 17.06 -19.96 -9.68
N TRP A 103 16.57 -21.03 -9.05
CA TRP A 103 15.52 -20.97 -8.04
C TRP A 103 15.97 -20.27 -6.76
N THR A 104 17.15 -20.61 -6.25
CA THR A 104 17.73 -19.96 -5.05
C THR A 104 18.04 -18.49 -5.32
N TRP A 105 18.55 -18.12 -6.50
CA TRP A 105 18.70 -16.72 -6.90
C TRP A 105 17.36 -15.97 -6.94
N CYS A 106 16.32 -16.56 -7.54
CA CYS A 106 14.99 -15.95 -7.58
C CYS A 106 14.41 -15.71 -6.17
N LEU A 107 14.53 -16.69 -5.26
CA LEU A 107 14.10 -16.53 -3.87
C LEU A 107 14.90 -15.43 -3.17
N ALA A 108 16.23 -15.42 -3.28
CA ALA A 108 17.08 -14.39 -2.69
C ALA A 108 16.72 -12.98 -3.19
N ALA A 109 16.49 -12.83 -4.51
CA ALA A 109 16.08 -11.57 -5.10
C ALA A 109 14.70 -11.12 -4.60
N LEU A 110 13.73 -12.02 -4.45
CA LEU A 110 12.42 -11.68 -3.88
C LEU A 110 12.51 -11.26 -2.40
N PHE A 111 13.35 -11.90 -1.59
CA PHE A 111 13.59 -11.47 -0.20
C PHE A 111 14.30 -10.11 -0.12
N ALA A 112 15.29 -9.85 -1.00
CA ALA A 112 15.95 -8.56 -1.10
C ALA A 112 14.96 -7.45 -1.52
N ALA A 113 14.15 -7.67 -2.56
CA ALA A 113 13.16 -6.72 -3.04
C ALA A 113 12.06 -6.37 -2.01
N ARG A 114 11.75 -7.30 -1.08
CA ARG A 114 10.80 -7.08 0.01
C ARG A 114 11.39 -6.37 1.24
N GLY A 115 12.68 -6.03 1.23
CA GLY A 115 13.36 -5.41 2.37
C GLY A 115 13.59 -6.35 3.56
N ALA A 116 13.39 -7.66 3.40
CA ALA A 116 13.70 -8.63 4.46
C ALA A 116 15.21 -8.64 4.78
N PHE A 117 16.04 -8.31 3.80
CA PHE A 117 17.49 -8.19 3.96
C PHE A 117 17.88 -7.02 4.88
N ASP A 118 17.16 -5.88 4.84
CA ASP A 118 17.40 -4.77 5.77
C ASP A 118 17.15 -5.16 7.23
N ALA A 119 16.14 -6.01 7.48
CA ALA A 119 15.87 -6.52 8.82
C ALA A 119 17.01 -7.44 9.31
N LEU A 120 17.51 -8.32 8.44
CA LEU A 120 18.68 -9.17 8.73
C LEU A 120 19.96 -8.36 8.97
N VAL A 121 20.26 -7.39 8.10
CA VAL A 121 21.44 -6.52 8.22
C VAL A 121 21.34 -5.63 9.46
N LYS A 122 20.18 -5.06 9.78
CA LYS A 122 19.96 -4.29 11.02
C LYS A 122 20.10 -5.18 12.26
N LYS A 123 19.65 -6.44 12.21
CA LYS A 123 19.86 -7.40 13.31
C LYS A 123 21.34 -7.72 13.50
N ALA A 124 22.07 -7.97 12.39
CA ALA A 124 23.50 -8.27 12.41
C ALA A 124 24.40 -7.09 12.82
N THR A 125 24.01 -5.85 12.48
CA THR A 125 24.81 -4.64 12.78
C THR A 125 24.39 -3.91 14.06
N GLY A 126 23.13 -4.02 14.49
CA GLY A 126 22.57 -3.29 15.63
C GLY A 126 22.49 -4.06 16.96
N GLY A 127 22.62 -5.39 16.94
CA GLY A 127 22.34 -6.23 18.11
C GLY A 127 23.33 -6.13 19.28
N GLN A 128 24.56 -5.64 19.08
CA GLN A 128 25.67 -5.83 20.02
C GLN A 128 26.10 -4.57 20.80
N ARG A 129 25.27 -3.52 20.86
CA ARG A 129 25.63 -2.23 21.52
C ARG A 129 24.67 -1.73 22.61
N LYS A 130 23.73 -2.55 23.08
CA LYS A 130 22.79 -2.18 24.15
C LYS A 130 22.64 -3.22 25.26
N ALA A 131 23.79 -3.72 25.73
CA ALA A 131 23.95 -4.32 27.05
C ALA A 131 25.28 -3.82 27.65
N THR A 132 25.37 -3.74 28.97
CA THR A 132 26.60 -3.39 29.73
C THR A 132 27.13 -1.96 29.56
N LYS A 133 26.30 -0.95 29.90
CA LYS A 133 26.83 0.27 30.54
C LYS A 133 25.89 0.88 31.60
N GLU A 134 25.26 0.00 32.38
CA GLU A 134 24.78 0.34 33.71
C GLU A 134 25.91 0.02 34.69
N GLY A 135 26.47 1.06 35.30
CA GLY A 135 27.77 1.02 35.98
C GLY A 135 28.22 2.44 36.30
N GLY A 136 27.34 3.20 36.95
CA GLY A 136 27.54 4.61 37.19
C GLY A 136 28.50 4.88 38.34
N LYS A 137 29.43 5.83 38.13
CA LYS A 137 29.96 6.68 39.21
C LYS A 137 30.52 7.98 38.65
N LYS A 138 29.65 8.96 38.40
CA LYS A 138 30.07 10.37 38.23
C LYS A 138 30.00 11.06 39.59
N LYS A 139 31.16 11.27 40.22
CA LYS A 139 31.42 12.59 40.83
C LYS A 139 31.54 13.58 39.65
N GLY A 140 31.03 14.80 39.70
CA GLY A 140 30.59 15.57 40.86
C GLY A 140 31.56 16.72 41.05
N GLN A 141 31.44 17.75 40.22
CA GLN A 141 32.01 19.07 40.47
C GLN A 141 31.13 20.13 39.78
N VAL A 142 30.65 21.05 40.60
CA VAL A 142 29.90 22.27 40.26
C VAL A 142 30.79 23.41 40.73
N GLU A 143 30.93 24.49 39.96
CA GLU A 143 31.09 25.84 40.54
C GLU A 143 30.58 26.95 39.58
N PRO A 144 30.20 28.15 40.09
CA PRO A 144 29.44 29.16 39.34
C PRO A 144 30.05 30.59 39.30
N ALA A 145 29.54 31.44 38.40
CA ALA A 145 29.57 32.92 38.44
C ALA A 145 28.48 33.45 37.46
N LYS A 146 27.56 34.38 37.79
CA LYS A 146 27.70 35.84 38.07
C LYS A 146 28.20 36.65 36.85
N ASP A 147 27.66 37.81 36.48
CA ASP A 147 26.67 38.74 37.11
C ASP A 147 25.90 39.57 36.00
N PRO A 148 24.99 40.53 36.30
CA PRO A 148 23.91 41.02 35.39
C PRO A 148 24.10 42.46 34.82
N ALA A 149 23.16 42.97 33.98
CA ALA A 149 22.62 44.37 33.91
C ALA A 149 21.56 44.52 32.74
N PRO A 150 21.00 45.71 32.36
CA PRO A 150 19.59 46.02 32.65
C PRO A 150 18.73 46.51 31.45
N VAL A 151 17.45 46.82 31.75
CA VAL A 151 16.41 47.35 30.84
C VAL A 151 16.54 48.88 30.64
N PRO A 152 16.02 49.44 29.53
CA PRO A 152 15.21 50.67 29.64
C PRO A 152 13.87 50.60 28.88
N ALA A 153 12.92 51.47 29.24
CA ALA A 153 11.53 51.47 28.77
C ALA A 153 11.08 52.79 28.11
N GLY A 154 9.95 52.75 27.40
CA GLY A 154 9.20 53.91 26.87
C GLY A 154 9.36 54.15 25.36
N THR A 155 8.39 54.71 24.62
CA THR A 155 6.97 55.07 24.92
C THR A 155 6.14 55.10 23.59
N PRO A 156 4.91 55.68 23.42
CA PRO A 156 3.83 55.01 22.64
C PRO A 156 3.35 55.79 21.37
N ALA A 157 2.11 55.52 20.91
CA ALA A 157 1.36 56.12 19.77
C ALA A 157 1.80 55.66 18.35
N GLU A 158 1.03 55.67 17.25
CA GLU A 158 -0.42 55.82 16.88
C GLU A 158 -0.52 55.48 15.36
N ASP A 159 -1.64 55.10 14.69
CA ASP A 159 -2.87 54.35 15.02
C ASP A 159 -3.63 53.99 13.69
N VAL A 160 -4.63 53.08 13.72
CA VAL A 160 -5.60 52.71 12.62
C VAL A 160 -4.96 52.00 11.38
N ASP A 161 -5.39 50.82 10.91
CA ASP A 161 -6.67 50.61 10.18
C ASP A 161 -7.03 49.10 9.98
N GLN A 162 -8.34 48.82 9.89
CA GLN A 162 -9.00 47.58 9.45
C GLN A 162 -8.48 46.22 9.96
N ALA A 163 -9.00 45.79 11.12
CA ALA A 163 -9.11 44.38 11.45
C ALA A 163 -10.23 43.71 10.63
N PRO A 164 -9.95 42.68 9.81
CA PRO A 164 -10.99 41.76 9.33
C PRO A 164 -11.56 41.02 10.55
N ALA A 165 -12.86 40.73 10.55
CA ALA A 165 -13.54 40.09 11.67
C ALA A 165 -12.77 38.86 12.19
N GLU A 166 -12.52 38.81 13.51
CA GLU A 166 -11.90 37.66 14.19
C GLU A 166 -12.83 36.44 14.13
N GLY A 167 -12.80 35.75 12.99
CA GLY A 167 -13.25 34.37 12.92
C GLY A 167 -12.45 33.51 13.90
N PRO A 168 -13.03 32.42 14.43
CA PRO A 168 -12.35 31.58 15.42
C PRO A 168 -11.00 31.12 14.88
N VAL A 169 -9.92 31.54 15.54
CA VAL A 169 -8.54 31.26 15.11
C VAL A 169 -8.30 29.76 15.12
N GLU A 170 -8.36 29.14 13.94
CA GLU A 170 -8.16 27.71 13.81
C GLU A 170 -6.74 27.34 14.27
N PRO A 171 -6.57 26.21 15.00
CA PRO A 171 -5.24 25.76 15.39
C PRO A 171 -4.31 25.65 14.18
N PRO A 172 -3.04 26.08 14.26
CA PRO A 172 -2.14 26.12 13.10
C PRO A 172 -1.90 24.73 12.49
N LEU A 173 -2.08 23.66 13.28
CA LEU A 173 -2.09 22.28 12.83
C LEU A 173 -3.30 21.95 11.93
N THR A 174 -4.50 22.41 12.29
CA THR A 174 -5.74 22.20 11.52
C THR A 174 -5.68 22.94 10.19
N ALA A 175 -5.20 24.20 10.19
CA ALA A 175 -4.97 24.97 8.97
C ALA A 175 -3.98 24.26 8.03
N LEU A 176 -2.84 23.78 8.56
CA LEU A 176 -1.85 23.02 7.78
C LEU A 176 -2.41 21.72 7.20
N ILE A 177 -3.20 20.97 7.98
CA ILE A 177 -3.86 19.75 7.51
C ILE A 177 -4.86 20.07 6.40
N ARG A 178 -5.66 21.12 6.54
CA ARG A 178 -6.64 21.53 5.52
C ARG A 178 -5.97 21.96 4.22
N GLU A 179 -4.89 22.75 4.28
CA GLU A 179 -4.10 23.15 3.09
C GLU A 179 -3.49 21.93 2.37
N LEU A 180 -2.90 20.98 3.11
CA LEU A 180 -2.28 19.79 2.53
C LEU A 180 -3.30 18.77 1.99
N ILE A 181 -4.56 18.84 2.44
CA ILE A 181 -5.66 18.05 1.90
C ILE A 181 -6.18 18.67 0.60
N GLY A 182 -6.48 19.97 0.59
CA GLY A 182 -7.09 20.63 -0.57
C GLY A 182 -8.34 19.88 -1.06
N ASP A 183 -8.33 19.46 -2.33
CA ASP A 183 -9.42 18.69 -2.95
C ASP A 183 -9.37 17.17 -2.67
N ASP A 184 -8.32 16.64 -2.04
CA ASP A 184 -8.22 15.21 -1.73
C ASP A 184 -9.14 14.77 -0.58
N ASN A 185 -9.30 13.45 -0.43
CA ASN A 185 -10.00 12.83 0.68
C ASN A 185 -9.17 12.77 2.00
N GLY A 186 -7.96 13.34 2.03
CA GLY A 186 -7.08 13.32 3.21
C GLY A 186 -5.58 13.24 2.87
N VAL A 187 -4.74 13.39 3.90
CA VAL A 187 -3.28 13.52 3.79
C VAL A 187 -2.53 12.32 4.39
N HIS A 188 -1.54 11.80 3.66
CA HIS A 188 -0.65 10.73 4.14
C HIS A 188 0.38 11.27 5.14
N LEU A 189 0.67 10.54 6.22
CA LEU A 189 1.68 10.93 7.22
C LEU A 189 3.09 11.16 6.64
N GLN A 190 3.38 10.57 5.48
CA GLN A 190 4.66 10.75 4.79
C GLN A 190 4.82 12.17 4.20
N ALA A 191 3.71 12.82 3.82
CA ALA A 191 3.71 14.21 3.34
C ALA A 191 3.49 15.20 4.50
N LEU A 192 2.63 14.84 5.46
CA LEU A 192 2.31 15.69 6.61
C LEU A 192 3.52 15.91 7.53
N ARG A 193 4.32 14.88 7.82
CA ARG A 193 5.44 14.99 8.78
C ARG A 193 6.56 15.97 8.35
N PRO A 194 7.04 15.98 7.09
CA PRO A 194 7.95 17.03 6.62
C PRO A 194 7.35 18.43 6.80
N ALA A 195 6.11 18.65 6.34
CA ALA A 195 5.45 19.95 6.41
C ALA A 195 5.24 20.44 7.86
N MET A 196 4.90 19.54 8.79
CA MET A 196 4.83 19.86 10.23
C MET A 196 6.17 20.39 10.78
N ARG A 197 7.31 19.80 10.39
CA ARG A 197 8.63 20.27 10.84
C ARG A 197 9.02 21.62 10.26
N GLU A 198 8.66 21.83 9.00
CA GLU A 198 8.97 23.05 8.26
C GLU A 198 8.17 24.26 8.78
N ARG A 199 6.87 24.06 9.06
CA ARG A 199 5.94 25.16 9.30
C ARG A 199 5.46 25.35 10.74
N LEU A 200 5.55 24.33 11.61
CA LEU A 200 5.11 24.47 13.01
C LEU A 200 6.28 24.83 13.93
N PRO A 201 6.20 25.92 14.71
CA PRO A 201 7.26 26.30 15.63
C PRO A 201 7.45 25.24 16.72
N GLY A 202 8.71 24.94 17.07
CA GLY A 202 9.07 23.94 18.09
C GLY A 202 9.10 22.48 17.61
N LEU A 203 8.63 22.17 16.39
CA LEU A 203 8.59 20.80 15.87
C LEU A 203 9.68 20.47 14.84
N GLN A 204 10.60 21.39 14.54
CA GLN A 204 11.66 21.24 13.52
C GLN A 204 12.48 19.96 13.70
N ASN A 205 12.84 19.65 14.96
CA ASN A 205 13.66 18.49 15.30
C ASN A 205 12.84 17.29 15.83
N ALA A 206 11.51 17.38 15.84
CA ALA A 206 10.65 16.39 16.46
C ALA A 206 10.72 15.02 15.76
N THR A 207 10.78 13.94 16.53
CA THR A 207 10.80 12.58 16.00
C THR A 207 9.45 12.20 15.37
N ASN A 208 9.44 11.15 14.54
CA ASN A 208 8.19 10.65 13.95
C ASN A 208 7.19 10.09 14.99
N GLN A 209 7.63 9.86 16.24
CA GLN A 209 6.78 9.45 17.36
C GLN A 209 6.19 10.68 18.07
N GLU A 210 7.00 11.69 18.38
CA GLU A 210 6.50 12.98 18.92
C GLU A 210 5.48 13.63 17.99
N LEU A 211 5.76 13.72 16.67
CA LEU A 211 4.79 14.23 15.69
C LEU A 211 3.48 13.43 15.68
N ARG A 212 3.52 12.13 16.01
CA ARG A 212 2.30 11.31 16.15
C ARG A 212 1.57 11.62 17.45
N GLN A 213 2.29 11.84 18.55
CA GLN A 213 1.71 12.23 19.83
C GLN A 213 1.07 13.62 19.77
N VAL A 214 1.67 14.57 19.04
CA VAL A 214 1.07 15.90 18.78
C VAL A 214 -0.24 15.79 18.02
N LEU A 215 -0.31 14.94 16.99
CA LEU A 215 -1.56 14.68 16.25
C LEU A 215 -2.65 14.09 17.15
N VAL A 216 -2.31 13.04 17.92
CA VAL A 216 -3.27 12.39 18.85
C VAL A 216 -3.68 13.33 19.99
N GLY A 217 -2.78 14.18 20.49
CA GLY A 217 -3.09 15.18 21.51
C GLY A 217 -3.96 16.34 21.02
N ALA A 218 -4.08 16.51 19.70
CA ALA A 218 -5.02 17.42 19.04
C ALA A 218 -6.23 16.67 18.44
N ASP A 219 -6.55 15.48 18.97
CA ASP A 219 -7.69 14.62 18.63
C ASP A 219 -7.75 14.09 17.17
N TRP A 220 -6.60 14.08 16.48
CA TRP A 220 -6.49 13.44 15.16
C TRP A 220 -6.10 11.97 15.31
N ASP A 221 -6.88 11.04 14.75
CA ASP A 221 -6.45 9.64 14.63
C ASP A 221 -5.63 9.42 13.34
N PRO A 222 -4.30 9.21 13.43
CA PRO A 222 -3.47 8.76 12.33
C PRO A 222 -3.77 7.30 11.99
N SER A 223 -4.91 7.07 11.33
CA SER A 223 -5.42 5.74 11.00
C SER A 223 -4.38 4.92 10.24
N ARG A 224 -4.30 3.62 10.55
CA ARG A 224 -3.25 2.74 10.01
C ARG A 224 -3.45 2.38 8.53
N THR A 225 -4.65 2.62 7.99
CA THR A 225 -5.12 2.12 6.69
C THR A 225 -5.80 3.21 5.86
N PHE A 226 -5.12 4.33 5.67
CA PHE A 226 -5.54 5.41 4.79
C PHE A 226 -5.31 5.06 3.30
N ARG A 227 -6.14 5.63 2.42
CA ARG A 227 -6.09 5.47 0.96
C ARG A 227 -6.48 6.77 0.22
N SER A 228 -5.51 7.64 -0.06
CA SER A 228 -5.68 8.71 -1.08
C SER A 228 -4.68 8.58 -2.22
N ARG A 229 -4.96 9.29 -3.33
CA ARG A 229 -4.14 9.33 -4.57
C ARG A 229 -3.75 7.96 -5.14
N GLY A 230 -4.64 6.97 -5.01
CA GLY A 230 -4.42 5.62 -5.52
C GLY A 230 -3.33 4.81 -4.80
N VAL A 231 -2.75 5.30 -3.70
CA VAL A 231 -1.74 4.59 -2.91
C VAL A 231 -2.40 3.84 -1.74
N PRO A 232 -2.53 2.50 -1.79
CA PRO A 232 -3.21 1.76 -0.74
C PRO A 232 -2.33 1.55 0.51
N GLY A 233 -2.94 1.66 1.70
CA GLY A 233 -2.44 1.00 2.91
C GLY A 233 -1.27 1.71 3.60
N ARG A 234 -1.24 3.04 3.58
CA ARG A 234 -0.33 3.84 4.41
C ARG A 234 -1.11 4.51 5.54
N ALA A 235 -0.40 4.98 6.56
CA ALA A 235 -1.05 5.73 7.63
C ALA A 235 -1.29 7.19 7.22
N GLY A 236 -2.43 7.76 7.58
CA GLY A 236 -2.86 9.09 7.16
C GLY A 236 -4.12 9.57 7.89
N ILE A 237 -4.42 10.85 7.70
CA ILE A 237 -5.55 11.58 8.27
C ILE A 237 -6.59 11.75 7.17
N HIS A 238 -7.84 11.45 7.47
CA HIS A 238 -8.97 11.55 6.54
C HIS A 238 -9.64 12.92 6.64
N ARG A 239 -10.32 13.37 5.57
CA ARG A 239 -11.01 14.67 5.52
C ARG A 239 -12.25 14.75 6.43
N ASP A 240 -12.86 13.62 6.76
CA ASP A 240 -14.01 13.53 7.69
C ASP A 240 -13.64 13.78 9.16
N GLN A 241 -12.35 13.75 9.51
CA GLN A 241 -11.84 14.14 10.83
C GLN A 241 -11.69 15.66 10.99
N LEU A 242 -11.73 16.44 9.90
CA LEU A 242 -11.75 17.90 10.01
C LEU A 242 -13.07 18.36 10.62
N PRO A 243 -13.08 19.33 11.54
CA PRO A 243 -14.31 20.03 11.87
C PRO A 243 -14.89 20.59 10.56
N PRO A 244 -16.22 20.45 10.34
CA PRO A 244 -16.84 20.99 9.15
C PRO A 244 -16.49 22.47 9.07
N LEU A 245 -16.20 22.95 7.86
CA LEU A 245 -16.08 24.38 7.63
C LEU A 245 -17.33 25.04 8.20
N PRO A 246 -17.21 26.17 8.92
CA PRO A 246 -18.38 26.98 9.20
C PRO A 246 -19.07 27.21 7.86
N SER A 247 -20.35 26.83 7.76
CA SER A 247 -21.09 27.11 6.54
C SER A 247 -20.93 28.61 6.29
N PRO A 248 -20.59 29.04 5.06
CA PRO A 248 -20.57 30.47 4.77
C PRO A 248 -21.93 31.00 5.20
N GLU A 249 -21.93 31.98 6.12
CA GLU A 249 -23.19 32.57 6.59
C GLU A 249 -24.01 32.95 5.35
N ASP A 250 -25.32 32.69 5.36
CA ASP A 250 -26.22 32.78 4.20
C ASP A 250 -26.45 34.24 3.74
N GLY A 251 -25.35 34.93 3.44
CA GLY A 251 -25.22 36.33 3.00
C GLY A 251 -25.21 36.46 1.48
N ALA A 252 -26.01 35.65 0.79
CA ALA A 252 -26.35 35.85 -0.61
C ALA A 252 -27.85 35.57 -0.76
N GLY A 253 -28.64 36.65 -0.89
CA GLY A 253 -30.09 36.57 -0.97
C GLY A 253 -30.59 35.76 -2.17
N PRO A 254 -31.88 35.38 -2.18
CA PRO A 254 -32.44 34.51 -3.21
C PRO A 254 -32.41 35.18 -4.60
N LEU A 255 -31.39 34.85 -5.39
CA LEU A 255 -31.40 35.04 -6.85
C LEU A 255 -32.25 33.93 -7.49
N SER A 256 -33.55 34.00 -7.21
CA SER A 256 -34.58 33.24 -7.89
C SER A 256 -34.81 33.83 -9.28
N ASP A 257 -34.05 33.37 -10.28
CA ASP A 257 -34.33 33.69 -11.68
C ASP A 257 -34.45 32.41 -12.56
N SER A 258 -35.60 31.78 -12.40
CA SER A 258 -36.46 31.28 -13.48
C SER A 258 -35.86 31.11 -14.89
N LEU A 259 -35.16 30.00 -15.15
CA LEU A 259 -35.04 29.46 -16.51
C LEU A 259 -35.48 28.00 -16.60
N SER A 260 -36.80 27.83 -16.57
CA SER A 260 -37.44 26.66 -17.17
C SER A 260 -37.47 26.83 -18.68
N THR A 261 -36.90 25.89 -19.44
CA THR A 261 -37.34 25.65 -20.83
C THR A 261 -37.36 24.17 -21.14
N GLU A 262 -38.54 23.73 -21.56
CA GLU A 262 -38.83 22.38 -22.02
C GLU A 262 -38.07 22.03 -23.31
N ARG A 263 -37.71 20.75 -23.47
CA ARG A 263 -37.58 19.96 -24.73
C ARG A 263 -36.91 18.62 -24.39
N SER A 264 -37.21 17.50 -25.03
CA SER A 264 -38.31 17.14 -25.94
C SER A 264 -38.45 15.62 -25.87
N ALA A 265 -39.65 15.09 -26.11
CA ALA A 265 -39.82 13.66 -26.30
C ALA A 265 -39.20 13.19 -27.63
N GLY A 266 -38.70 11.95 -27.62
CA GLY A 266 -38.53 11.12 -28.82
C GLY A 266 -37.29 11.36 -29.67
N GLN A 267 -36.29 10.48 -29.53
CA GLN A 267 -35.59 9.94 -30.69
C GLN A 267 -35.17 8.48 -30.43
N ALA A 268 -35.74 7.58 -31.22
CA ALA A 268 -35.18 6.25 -31.43
C ALA A 268 -34.22 6.36 -32.61
N ASP A 269 -33.02 5.78 -32.50
CA ASP A 269 -32.17 5.49 -33.64
C ASP A 269 -31.34 4.24 -33.37
N ASP A 270 -31.64 3.18 -34.13
CA ASP A 270 -30.76 2.03 -34.29
C ASP A 270 -29.61 2.43 -35.22
N SER A 271 -28.38 2.41 -34.73
CA SER A 271 -27.24 1.93 -35.52
C SER A 271 -26.00 1.64 -34.67
N PRO A 272 -25.33 0.49 -34.86
CA PRO A 272 -24.00 0.27 -34.34
C PRO A 272 -22.96 0.94 -35.25
N LEU A 273 -21.84 1.40 -34.68
CA LEU A 273 -20.47 1.11 -35.13
C LEU A 273 -19.45 2.01 -34.42
N LEU A 274 -18.33 1.39 -34.05
CA LEU A 274 -16.97 1.95 -33.92
C LEU A 274 -16.84 3.47 -33.74
N SER A 275 -16.60 3.90 -32.50
CA SER A 275 -15.73 5.04 -32.23
C SER A 275 -14.80 4.72 -31.06
N ALA A 276 -13.51 4.94 -31.29
CA ALA A 276 -12.45 4.76 -30.30
C ALA A 276 -12.36 5.98 -29.36
N ARG A 277 -11.43 5.89 -28.40
CA ARG A 277 -10.95 6.99 -27.55
C ARG A 277 -11.92 7.41 -26.43
N GLY A 278 -11.80 6.71 -25.31
CA GLY A 278 -12.27 7.15 -23.99
C GLY A 278 -11.24 6.79 -22.93
N GLU A 279 -10.42 7.77 -22.52
CA GLU A 279 -9.68 7.72 -21.26
C GLU A 279 -10.69 7.91 -20.12
N GLY A 280 -11.43 6.83 -19.84
CA GLY A 280 -12.56 6.83 -18.92
C GLY A 280 -12.14 6.50 -17.49
N SER A 281 -12.30 7.49 -16.62
CA SER A 281 -12.28 7.40 -15.15
C SER A 281 -12.69 6.02 -14.58
N GLY A 282 -11.86 5.50 -13.68
CA GLY A 282 -12.07 4.22 -12.97
C GLY A 282 -13.19 4.21 -11.92
N GLU A 283 -14.16 5.13 -12.01
CA GLU A 283 -15.18 5.40 -11.00
C GLU A 283 -16.53 4.69 -11.28
N GLN A 284 -16.72 4.16 -12.49
CA GLN A 284 -17.95 3.47 -12.91
C GLN A 284 -18.00 1.97 -12.57
N ARG A 285 -17.79 1.60 -11.29
CA ARG A 285 -18.13 0.23 -10.82
C ARG A 285 -18.65 0.12 -9.38
N ARG A 286 -19.21 1.19 -8.81
CA ARG A 286 -19.99 1.17 -7.56
C ARG A 286 -21.51 1.01 -7.74
N LYS A 287 -22.02 0.82 -8.98
CA LYS A 287 -23.42 0.37 -9.17
C LYS A 287 -23.59 -1.06 -8.67
N GLY A 288 -24.18 -1.20 -7.48
CA GLY A 288 -24.67 -2.48 -6.95
C GLY A 288 -23.67 -3.31 -6.15
N ARG A 289 -23.09 -2.77 -5.07
CA ARG A 289 -22.92 -3.61 -3.87
C ARG A 289 -24.34 -3.98 -3.41
N LYS A 290 -24.85 -5.14 -3.85
CA LYS A 290 -26.05 -5.73 -3.23
C LYS A 290 -25.75 -5.80 -1.74
N ARG A 291 -26.59 -5.19 -0.89
CA ARG A 291 -26.50 -5.38 0.56
C ARG A 291 -26.58 -6.88 0.83
N ALA A 292 -25.81 -7.37 1.80
CA ALA A 292 -25.95 -8.76 2.24
C ALA A 292 -27.41 -9.01 2.61
N PRO A 293 -28.01 -10.17 2.26
CA PRO A 293 -29.35 -10.52 2.70
C PRO A 293 -29.46 -10.46 4.22
N GLU A 294 -30.66 -10.18 4.72
CA GLU A 294 -30.89 -10.07 6.15
C GLU A 294 -30.47 -11.35 6.89
N GLY A 295 -29.71 -11.21 7.98
CA GLY A 295 -29.11 -12.32 8.71
C GLY A 295 -27.82 -12.91 8.13
N TRP A 296 -27.24 -12.35 7.06
CA TRP A 296 -25.91 -12.72 6.55
C TRP A 296 -24.86 -11.66 6.92
N THR A 297 -23.71 -12.08 7.44
CA THR A 297 -22.56 -11.18 7.59
C THR A 297 -21.93 -10.87 6.22
N GLU A 298 -21.24 -9.72 6.09
CA GLU A 298 -20.53 -9.39 4.84
C GLU A 298 -19.52 -10.47 4.43
N GLU A 299 -18.89 -11.14 5.40
CA GLU A 299 -17.92 -12.21 5.14
C GLU A 299 -18.56 -13.52 4.66
N GLU A 300 -19.74 -13.87 5.13
CA GLU A 300 -20.49 -15.04 4.66
C GLU A 300 -21.10 -14.77 3.27
N ALA A 301 -21.63 -13.56 3.07
CA ALA A 301 -22.11 -13.13 1.76
C ALA A 301 -20.97 -13.08 0.72
N ALA A 302 -19.75 -12.67 1.12
CA ALA A 302 -18.57 -12.72 0.27
C ALA A 302 -18.05 -14.16 0.01
N ARG A 303 -18.27 -15.09 0.95
CA ARG A 303 -17.98 -16.53 0.76
C ARG A 303 -19.04 -17.25 -0.08
N GLY A 304 -20.27 -16.73 -0.13
CA GLY A 304 -21.42 -17.33 -0.82
C GLY A 304 -22.07 -18.49 -0.06
N PHE A 305 -21.61 -18.77 1.16
CA PHE A 305 -22.18 -19.78 2.05
C PHE A 305 -21.90 -19.47 3.53
N ARG A 306 -22.76 -19.97 4.42
CA ARG A 306 -22.61 -19.95 5.88
C ARG A 306 -22.78 -21.35 6.48
N SER A 307 -22.23 -21.57 7.67
CA SER A 307 -22.42 -22.82 8.42
C SER A 307 -23.40 -22.57 9.56
N VAL A 308 -24.52 -23.30 9.56
CA VAL A 308 -25.57 -23.18 10.58
C VAL A 308 -25.61 -24.48 11.38
N ALA A 309 -25.81 -24.41 12.70
CA ALA A 309 -25.97 -25.60 13.53
C ALA A 309 -27.24 -26.37 13.11
N ASP A 310 -27.13 -27.68 12.94
CA ASP A 310 -28.23 -28.56 12.55
C ASP A 310 -28.54 -29.53 13.71
N PRO A 311 -29.32 -29.11 14.72
CA PRO A 311 -29.57 -29.92 15.91
C PRO A 311 -30.34 -31.22 15.60
N ALA A 312 -31.02 -31.31 14.46
CA ALA A 312 -31.69 -32.54 14.03
C ALA A 312 -30.70 -33.64 13.59
N ALA A 313 -29.51 -33.25 13.12
CA ALA A 313 -28.42 -34.17 12.81
C ALA A 313 -27.46 -34.42 14.00
N GLY A 314 -27.65 -33.73 15.13
CA GLY A 314 -26.93 -33.94 16.40
C GLY A 314 -26.33 -32.67 17.01
N PRO A 315 -25.86 -32.73 18.28
CA PRO A 315 -25.43 -31.54 19.05
C PRO A 315 -24.19 -30.83 18.51
N HIS A 316 -23.46 -31.45 17.58
CA HIS A 316 -22.28 -30.90 16.92
C HIS A 316 -22.39 -30.92 15.38
N ALA A 317 -23.57 -31.24 14.85
CA ALA A 317 -23.78 -31.23 13.41
C ALA A 317 -24.00 -29.78 12.91
N SER A 318 -23.51 -29.51 11.71
CA SER A 318 -23.70 -28.22 11.04
C SER A 318 -23.99 -28.43 9.56
N ARG A 319 -24.93 -27.65 9.04
CA ARG A 319 -25.34 -27.65 7.64
C ARG A 319 -24.84 -26.39 6.94
N ILE A 320 -24.41 -26.55 5.69
CA ILE A 320 -23.99 -25.43 4.84
C ILE A 320 -25.21 -24.87 4.10
N GLU A 321 -25.53 -23.60 4.34
CA GLU A 321 -26.49 -22.82 3.57
C GLU A 321 -25.77 -21.99 2.51
N ARG A 322 -26.30 -21.90 1.29
CA ARG A 322 -25.73 -21.14 0.17
C ARG A 322 -26.57 -19.91 -0.16
N LEU A 323 -25.91 -18.86 -0.64
CA LEU A 323 -26.51 -17.53 -0.81
C LEU A 323 -27.52 -17.43 -1.97
N ASP A 324 -27.34 -18.23 -3.04
CA ASP A 324 -28.12 -18.13 -4.27
C ASP A 324 -28.98 -19.39 -4.54
N GLY A 325 -30.19 -19.42 -3.99
CA GLY A 325 -31.31 -20.15 -4.59
C GLY A 325 -31.49 -21.64 -4.23
N PRO A 326 -32.63 -22.22 -4.64
CA PRO A 326 -33.36 -23.21 -3.87
C PRO A 326 -32.84 -24.64 -3.97
N ASN A 327 -33.21 -25.46 -2.98
CA ASN A 327 -33.34 -26.91 -3.13
C ASN A 327 -34.68 -27.24 -3.82
#